data_AF-A0A164SE97-F1
#
_entry.id   AF-A0A164SE97-F1
#
_cell.length_a   1.000
_cell.length_b   1.000
_cell.length_c   1.000
_cell.angle_alpha   90.00
_cell.angle_beta   90.00
_cell.angle_gamma   90.00
#
_symmetry.space_group_name_H-M   'P 1'
#
loop_
_entity.id
_entity.type
_entity.pdbx_description
1 polymer ?
#
loop_
_entity_poly.entity_id
_entity_poly.type
_entity_poly.pdbx_seq_one_letter_code
_entity_poly.pdbx_strand_id
1 'polypeptide(L)'
;MDPRSYTSGERVFGPPNGTFDADWAATALRSTRPELDHPTSVRLMERAWELLRSRGLRDETLANALDLEPGLASAVSAVATETAQLYLDRN
;
A
#
# COMPACT_ATOMS: atom_id res chain seq x y z
N MET A 1 -21.61 -9.40 -36.08
CA MET A 1 -20.51 -9.79 -35.16
C MET A 1 -19.87 -8.51 -34.70
N ASP A 2 -20.27 -8.02 -33.54
CA ASP A 2 -19.68 -6.81 -32.96
C ASP A 2 -18.32 -7.16 -32.32
N PRO A 3 -17.23 -6.45 -32.63
CA PRO A 3 -15.95 -6.65 -31.96
C PRO A 3 -16.11 -6.22 -30.50
N ARG A 4 -15.94 -7.18 -29.58
CA ARG A 4 -16.01 -6.92 -28.12
C ARG A 4 -15.12 -5.74 -27.79
N SER A 5 -15.74 -4.68 -27.27
CA SER A 5 -15.06 -3.52 -26.73
C SER A 5 -14.04 -4.00 -25.70
N TYR A 6 -12.76 -3.73 -25.95
CA TYR A 6 -11.73 -3.85 -24.91
C TYR A 6 -12.08 -2.82 -23.83
N THR A 7 -12.81 -3.26 -22.81
CA THR A 7 -13.06 -2.44 -21.62
C THR A 7 -11.71 -2.09 -20.99
N SER A 8 -11.54 -0.80 -20.69
CA SER A 8 -10.34 -0.16 -20.17
C SER A 8 -9.55 -1.03 -19.20
N GLY A 9 -8.24 -1.10 -19.41
CA GLY A 9 -7.27 -1.88 -18.64
C GLY A 9 -7.58 -1.92 -17.15
N GLU A 10 -8.11 -3.06 -16.72
CA GLU A 10 -8.07 -3.49 -15.33
C GLU A 10 -6.60 -3.41 -14.92
N ARG A 11 -6.27 -2.56 -13.95
CA ARG A 11 -4.91 -2.56 -13.38
C ARG A 11 -4.77 -3.91 -12.69
N VAL A 12 -4.19 -4.88 -13.40
CA VAL A 12 -3.77 -6.21 -12.90
C VAL A 12 -2.53 -6.03 -12.00
N PHE A 13 -2.63 -5.10 -11.06
CA PHE A 13 -1.69 -4.85 -9.99
C PHE A 13 -2.54 -4.81 -8.73
N GLY A 14 -3.27 -5.90 -8.47
CA GLY A 14 -3.89 -6.16 -7.19
C GLY A 14 -3.06 -7.25 -6.51
N PRO A 15 -2.82 -7.19 -5.20
CA PRO A 15 -2.05 -8.24 -4.55
C PRO A 15 -2.86 -9.56 -4.53
N PRO A 16 -2.19 -10.71 -4.36
CA PRO A 16 -2.84 -12.01 -4.40
C PRO A 16 -3.81 -12.21 -3.22
N ASN A 17 -5.08 -12.50 -3.54
CA ASN A 17 -6.20 -12.86 -2.65
C ASN A 17 -5.90 -12.96 -1.13
N GLY A 18 -6.33 -11.94 -0.37
CA GLY A 18 -6.64 -12.03 1.06
C GLY A 18 -5.48 -12.00 2.04
N THR A 19 -4.23 -12.07 1.58
CA THR A 19 -3.04 -11.88 2.43
C THR A 19 -2.32 -10.61 2.02
N PHE A 20 -1.97 -9.78 3.00
CA PHE A 20 -1.15 -8.60 2.74
C PHE A 20 0.19 -9.00 2.13
N ASP A 21 0.46 -8.51 0.92
CA ASP A 21 1.70 -8.71 0.20
C ASP A 21 2.58 -7.46 0.36
N ALA A 22 3.56 -7.56 1.26
CA ALA A 22 4.49 -6.48 1.56
C ALA A 22 5.42 -6.15 0.38
N ASP A 23 5.75 -7.13 -0.48
CA ASP A 23 6.58 -6.91 -1.66
C ASP A 23 5.83 -6.12 -2.73
N TRP A 24 4.53 -6.41 -2.92
CA TRP A 24 3.68 -5.61 -3.78
C TRP A 24 3.54 -4.18 -3.25
N ALA A 25 3.26 -4.01 -1.95
CA ALA A 25 3.12 -2.68 -1.34
C ALA A 25 4.44 -1.89 -1.38
N ALA A 26 5.58 -2.56 -1.21
CA ALA A 26 6.90 -1.96 -1.36
C ALA A 26 7.14 -1.44 -2.79
N THR A 27 6.66 -2.19 -3.80
CA THR A 27 6.72 -1.75 -5.21
C THR A 27 5.86 -0.51 -5.45
N ALA A 28 4.67 -0.44 -4.86
CA ALA A 28 3.80 0.74 -4.91
C ALA A 28 4.45 1.95 -4.22
N LEU A 29 5.05 1.77 -3.04
CA LEU A 29 5.79 2.82 -2.33
C LEU A 29 6.96 3.35 -3.16
N ARG A 30 7.75 2.48 -3.78
CA ARG A 30 8.89 2.89 -4.62
C ARG A 30 8.48 3.61 -5.90
N SER A 31 7.23 3.45 -6.34
CA SER A 31 6.69 4.22 -7.47
C SER A 31 6.49 5.70 -7.13
N THR A 32 6.31 6.03 -5.84
CA THR A 32 6.23 7.42 -5.35
C THR A 32 7.53 7.88 -4.70
N ARG A 33 8.38 6.94 -4.28
CA ARG A 33 9.68 7.14 -3.61
C ARG A 33 10.78 6.30 -4.26
N PRO A 34 11.20 6.65 -5.50
CA PRO A 34 12.18 5.86 -6.26
C PRO A 34 13.57 5.81 -5.60
N GLU A 35 13.85 6.72 -4.67
CA GLU A 35 15.08 6.77 -3.87
C GLU A 35 15.21 5.62 -2.86
N LEU A 36 14.11 4.94 -2.52
CA LEU A 36 14.12 3.83 -1.56
C LEU A 36 14.56 2.51 -2.22
N ASP A 37 15.43 1.78 -1.51
CA ASP A 37 15.73 0.39 -1.84
C ASP A 37 14.58 -0.54 -1.46
N HIS A 38 14.48 -1.66 -2.18
CA HIS A 38 13.39 -2.63 -2.01
C HIS A 38 13.31 -3.22 -0.60
N PRO A 39 14.40 -3.75 0.00
CA PRO A 39 14.38 -4.24 1.39
C PRO A 39 13.87 -3.22 2.41
N THR A 40 14.28 -1.95 2.30
CA THR A 40 13.80 -0.88 3.18
C THR A 40 12.31 -0.65 3.00
N SER A 41 11.84 -0.57 1.74
CA SER A 41 10.41 -0.40 1.45
C SER A 41 9.54 -1.53 2.00
N VAL A 42 9.99 -2.78 1.91
CA VAL A 42 9.27 -3.94 2.48
C VAL A 42 9.12 -3.78 3.99
N ARG A 43 10.21 -3.47 4.71
CA ARG A 43 10.18 -3.30 6.18
C ARG A 43 9.25 -2.17 6.61
N LEU A 44 9.25 -1.05 5.88
CA LEU A 44 8.35 0.07 6.15
C LEU A 44 6.88 -0.34 5.98
N MET A 45 6.58 -1.10 4.93
CA MET A 45 5.23 -1.56 4.65
C MET A 45 4.74 -2.61 5.65
N GLU A 46 5.60 -3.55 6.06
CA GLU A 46 5.30 -4.50 7.14
C GLU A 46 4.97 -3.78 8.45
N ARG A 47 5.80 -2.78 8.80
CA ARG A 47 5.60 -1.98 10.02
C ARG A 47 4.30 -1.18 9.98
N ALA A 48 4.00 -0.54 8.85
CA ALA A 48 2.77 0.21 8.66
C ALA A 48 1.54 -0.71 8.76
N TRP A 49 1.61 -1.89 8.14
CA TRP A 49 0.54 -2.89 8.20
C TRP A 49 0.30 -3.44 9.61
N GLU A 50 1.37 -3.69 10.36
CA GLU A 50 1.29 -4.09 11.77
C GLU A 50 0.57 -3.04 12.61
N LEU A 51 0.95 -1.76 12.49
CA LEU A 51 0.30 -0.66 13.19
C LEU A 51 -1.17 -0.51 12.79
N LEU A 52 -1.47 -0.62 11.51
CA LEU A 52 -2.83 -0.58 10.98
C LEU A 52 -3.68 -1.72 11.56
N ARG A 53 -3.20 -2.97 11.57
CA ARG A 53 -3.96 -4.12 12.08
C ARG A 53 -4.07 -4.18 13.60
N SER A 54 -3.01 -3.80 14.31
CA SER A 54 -2.98 -3.89 15.78
C SER A 54 -3.73 -2.73 16.46
N ARG A 55 -3.75 -1.56 15.84
CA ARG A 55 -4.28 -0.32 16.45
C ARG A 55 -5.38 0.35 15.64
N GLY A 56 -5.71 -0.15 14.45
CA GLY A 56 -6.71 0.45 13.57
C GLY A 56 -6.29 1.80 12.98
N LEU A 57 -5.00 2.12 12.98
CA LEU A 57 -4.49 3.43 12.54
C LEU A 57 -4.57 3.56 11.02
N ARG A 58 -4.94 4.76 10.55
CA ARG A 58 -5.05 5.13 9.13
C ARG A 58 -4.55 6.55 8.90
N ASP A 59 -4.11 6.81 7.68
CA ASP A 59 -3.79 8.16 7.18
C ASP A 59 -2.84 8.93 8.11
N GLU A 60 -3.17 10.15 8.49
CA GLU A 60 -2.32 10.99 9.34
C GLU A 60 -1.99 10.32 10.70
N THR A 61 -2.94 9.57 11.27
CA THR A 61 -2.69 8.87 12.55
C THR A 61 -1.68 7.74 12.41
N LEU A 62 -1.65 7.07 11.24
CA LEU A 62 -0.65 6.06 10.92
C LEU A 62 0.70 6.73 10.60
N ALA A 63 0.71 7.83 9.84
CA ALA A 63 1.93 8.59 9.54
C ALA A 63 2.62 9.06 10.83
N ASN A 64 1.86 9.63 11.76
CA ASN A 64 2.38 10.07 13.05
C ASN A 64 2.94 8.93 13.92
N ALA A 65 2.43 7.71 13.75
CA ALA A 65 2.88 6.54 14.51
C ALA A 65 4.13 5.84 13.93
N LEU A 66 4.51 6.16 12.68
CA LEU A 66 5.65 5.53 12.01
C LEU A 66 7.01 6.06 12.47
N ASP A 67 7.06 7.23 13.12
CA ASP A 67 8.30 7.88 13.60
C ASP A 67 9.37 8.01 12.49
N LEU A 68 8.94 8.52 11.33
CA LEU A 68 9.79 8.76 10.15
C LEU A 68 9.83 10.25 9.81
N GLU A 69 10.71 10.62 8.86
CA GLU A 69 10.65 11.93 8.21
C GLU A 69 9.23 12.18 7.65
N PRO A 70 8.62 13.37 7.84
CA PRO A 70 7.20 13.60 7.53
C PRO A 70 6.77 13.22 6.12
N GLY A 71 7.60 13.52 5.12
CA GLY A 71 7.34 13.16 3.74
C GLY A 71 7.32 11.64 3.51
N LEU A 72 8.26 10.92 4.11
CA LEU A 72 8.31 9.45 4.06
C LEU A 72 7.14 8.82 4.83
N ALA A 73 6.83 9.32 6.02
CA ALA A 73 5.70 8.87 6.84
C ALA A 73 4.38 8.99 6.09
N SER A 74 4.17 10.12 5.42
CA SER A 74 2.98 10.38 4.61
C SER A 74 2.87 9.40 3.43
N ALA A 75 3.97 9.17 2.70
CA ALA A 75 3.99 8.24 1.57
C ALA A 75 3.70 6.78 1.99
N VAL A 76 4.35 6.31 3.06
CA VAL A 76 4.12 4.97 3.61
C VAL A 76 2.68 4.83 4.10
N SER A 77 2.16 5.82 4.82
CA SER A 77 0.80 5.80 5.32
C SER A 77 -0.24 5.77 4.20
N ALA A 78 -0.08 6.58 3.16
CA ALA A 78 -1.00 6.61 2.02
C ALA A 78 -1.09 5.23 1.34
N VAL A 79 0.05 4.60 1.04
CA VAL A 79 0.09 3.26 0.44
C VAL A 79 -0.53 2.21 1.37
N ALA A 80 -0.26 2.29 2.67
CA ALA A 80 -0.82 1.35 3.65
C ALA A 80 -2.34 1.51 3.81
N THR A 81 -2.87 2.74 3.87
CA THR A 81 -4.31 2.99 3.93
C THR A 81 -5.00 2.48 2.65
N GLU A 82 -4.48 2.83 1.47
CA GLU A 82 -5.04 2.40 0.18
C GLU A 82 -5.04 0.87 0.07
N THR A 83 -3.93 0.23 0.45
CA THR A 83 -3.84 -1.24 0.49
C THR A 83 -4.90 -1.82 1.42
N ALA A 84 -5.07 -1.25 2.62
CA ALA A 84 -6.06 -1.76 3.54
C ALA A 84 -7.51 -1.51 3.10
N GLN A 85 -7.80 -0.46 2.35
CA GLN A 85 -9.12 -0.27 1.70
C GLN A 85 -9.41 -1.39 0.69
N LEU A 86 -8.41 -1.77 -0.11
CA LEU A 86 -8.54 -2.86 -1.08
C LEU A 86 -8.72 -4.23 -0.43
N TYR A 87 -8.16 -4.44 0.77
CA TYR A 87 -8.06 -5.75 1.44
C TYR A 87 -9.06 -5.99 2.54
N LEU A 88 -9.33 -4.98 3.35
CA LEU A 88 -10.10 -5.11 4.59
C LEU A 88 -11.51 -4.52 4.44
N ASP A 89 -11.65 -3.49 3.61
CA ASP A 89 -12.89 -2.71 3.51
C ASP A 89 -13.76 -3.15 2.31
N ARG A 90 -13.24 -4.05 1.47
CA ARG A 90 -13.94 -4.63 0.32
C ARG A 90 -14.80 -5.83 0.76
N ASN A 91 -15.87 -5.55 1.50
CA ASN A 91 -16.98 -6.48 1.80
C ASN A 91 -18.28 -5.94 1.20
#